data_AF-A0A227J274-F1
#
_entry.id   AF-A0A227J274-F1
#
_cell.length_a   1.000
_cell.length_b   1.000
_cell.length_c   1.000
_cell.angle_alpha   90.00
_cell.angle_beta   90.00
_cell.angle_gamma   90.00
#
_symmetry.space_group_name_H-M   'P 1'
#
loop_
_entity.id
_entity.type
_entity.pdbx_description
1 polymer ?
#
loop_
_entity_poly.entity_id
_entity_poly.type
_entity_poly.pdbx_seq_one_letter_code
_entity_poly.pdbx_strand_id
1 'polypeptide(L)'
;LQIPDGESVPFRAGGYIQIEAPAHHVKYADYDIPQEYREDWEKFNLFRYESKVNEETIRAYSMANYPEEHGIIMLNVRIATPPPNNPDVPPGIMSSYIW
;
A
#
# COMPACT_ATOMS: atom_id res chain seq x y z
N LEU A 1 -9.67 -3.84 -5.12
CA LEU A 1 -10.36 -4.71 -4.15
C LEU A 1 -11.79 -4.92 -4.61
N GLN A 2 -12.32 -6.14 -4.55
CA GLN A 2 -13.74 -6.41 -4.81
C GLN A 2 -14.51 -6.36 -3.49
N ILE A 3 -15.66 -5.71 -3.50
CA ILE A 3 -16.55 -5.69 -2.33
C ILE A 3 -17.34 -7.00 -2.31
N PRO A 4 -17.42 -7.70 -1.16
CA PRO A 4 -18.28 -8.87 -1.02
C PRO A 4 -19.71 -8.56 -1.48
N ASP A 5 -20.35 -9.53 -2.14
CA ASP A 5 -21.75 -9.47 -2.56
C ASP A 5 -22.12 -8.33 -3.53
N GLY A 6 -21.13 -7.63 -4.12
CA GLY A 6 -21.36 -6.57 -5.10
C GLY A 6 -21.95 -5.29 -4.49
N GLU A 7 -21.88 -5.14 -3.17
CA GLU A 7 -22.35 -3.94 -2.49
C GLU A 7 -21.57 -2.70 -2.96
N SER A 8 -22.24 -1.54 -2.94
CA SER A 8 -21.63 -0.26 -3.31
C SER A 8 -21.41 0.58 -2.07
N VAL A 9 -20.18 1.04 -1.87
CA VAL A 9 -19.90 2.04 -0.83
C VAL A 9 -20.51 3.36 -1.28
N PRO A 10 -21.43 3.98 -0.51
CA PRO A 10 -22.00 5.27 -0.85
C PRO A 10 -21.00 6.40 -0.52
N PHE A 11 -19.99 6.59 -1.37
CA PHE A 11 -18.99 7.64 -1.19
C PHE A 11 -19.18 8.81 -2.16
N ARG A 12 -18.58 9.95 -1.81
CA ARG A 12 -18.43 11.09 -2.71
C ARG A 12 -17.00 11.16 -3.20
N ALA A 13 -16.79 11.61 -4.44
CA ALA A 13 -15.46 11.82 -4.99
C ALA A 13 -14.61 12.68 -4.03
N GLY A 14 -13.39 12.21 -3.74
CA GLY A 14 -12.50 12.79 -2.71
C GLY A 14 -12.62 12.16 -1.32
N GLY A 15 -13.54 11.21 -1.11
CA GLY A 15 -13.60 10.42 0.12
C GLY A 15 -12.39 9.50 0.30
N TYR A 16 -12.26 8.95 1.51
CA TYR A 16 -11.26 7.94 1.85
C TYR A 16 -11.90 6.79 2.63
N ILE A 17 -11.27 5.61 2.56
CA ILE A 17 -11.54 4.48 3.44
C ILE A 17 -10.36 4.29 4.39
N GLN A 18 -10.57 3.49 5.43
CA GLN A 18 -9.49 3.02 6.29
C GLN A 18 -9.21 1.54 5.98
N ILE A 19 -7.93 1.20 5.91
CA ILE A 19 -7.46 -0.19 5.84
C ILE A 19 -6.83 -0.53 7.18
N GLU A 20 -7.20 -1.70 7.70
CA GLU A 20 -6.59 -2.33 8.86
C GLU A 20 -5.60 -3.39 8.38
N ALA A 21 -4.43 -3.44 9.02
CA ALA A 21 -3.44 -4.48 8.80
C ALA A 21 -3.11 -5.15 10.14
N PRO A 22 -3.16 -6.49 10.22
CA PRO A 22 -2.75 -7.22 11.40
C PRO A 22 -1.23 -7.08 11.61
N ALA A 23 -0.73 -7.64 12.72
CA ALA A 23 0.70 -7.83 12.91
C ALA A 23 1.28 -8.65 11.73
N HIS A 24 2.35 -8.15 11.12
CA HIS A 24 2.92 -8.69 9.89
C HIS A 24 4.43 -8.50 9.83
N HIS A 25 5.07 -9.32 9.01
CA HIS A 25 6.47 -9.13 8.61
C HIS A 25 6.55 -9.38 7.11
N VAL A 26 6.90 -8.34 6.36
CA VAL A 26 6.99 -8.36 4.89
C VAL A 26 8.39 -7.96 4.46
N LYS A 27 8.84 -8.54 3.34
CA LYS A 27 10.13 -8.24 2.73
C LYS A 27 9.89 -7.66 1.36
N TYR A 28 10.61 -6.58 1.03
CA TYR A 28 10.44 -5.93 -0.27
C TYR A 28 10.87 -6.84 -1.42
N ALA A 29 11.80 -7.76 -1.15
CA ALA A 29 12.23 -8.81 -2.08
C ALA A 29 11.10 -9.71 -2.59
N ASP A 30 9.98 -9.81 -1.87
CA ASP A 30 8.85 -10.67 -2.22
C ASP A 30 7.80 -9.95 -3.10
N TYR A 31 7.94 -8.64 -3.34
CA TYR A 31 7.01 -7.87 -4.16
C TYR A 31 7.09 -8.23 -5.64
N ASP A 32 5.93 -8.29 -6.29
CA ASP A 32 5.80 -8.47 -7.73
C ASP A 32 5.93 -7.13 -8.47
N ILE A 33 7.17 -6.76 -8.80
CA ILE A 33 7.49 -5.53 -9.53
C ILE A 33 7.78 -5.86 -11.00
N PRO A 34 6.97 -5.35 -11.96
CA PRO A 34 7.21 -5.53 -13.38
C PRO A 34 8.58 -4.99 -13.80
N GLN A 35 9.19 -5.62 -14.81
CA GLN A 35 10.56 -5.31 -15.27
C GLN A 35 10.74 -3.83 -15.62
N GLU A 36 9.73 -3.19 -16.22
CA GLU A 36 9.77 -1.78 -16.61
C GLU A 36 9.91 -0.79 -15.43
N TYR A 37 9.53 -1.20 -14.22
CA TYR A 37 9.63 -0.39 -13.00
C TYR A 37 10.77 -0.81 -12.08
N ARG A 38 11.51 -1.87 -12.43
CA ARG A 38 12.48 -2.53 -11.52
C ARG A 38 13.82 -1.80 -11.43
N GLU A 39 14.16 -0.96 -12.41
CA GLU A 39 15.45 -0.27 -12.51
C GLU A 39 15.80 0.50 -11.23
N ASP A 40 14.90 1.37 -10.75
CA ASP A 40 15.14 2.15 -9.53
C ASP A 40 15.14 1.27 -8.27
N TRP A 41 14.37 0.19 -8.26
CA TRP A 41 14.36 -0.75 -7.13
C TRP A 41 15.71 -1.44 -6.97
N GLU A 42 16.35 -1.82 -8.08
CA GLU A 42 17.68 -2.43 -8.07
C GLU A 42 18.77 -1.39 -7.80
N LYS A 43 18.72 -0.25 -8.47
CA LYS A 43 19.68 0.85 -8.32
C LYS A 43 19.83 1.34 -6.89
N PHE A 44 18.72 1.48 -6.17
CA PHE A 44 18.72 1.90 -4.76
C PHE A 44 18.69 0.72 -3.78
N ASN A 45 18.77 -0.51 -4.29
CA ASN A 45 18.70 -1.74 -3.51
C ASN A 45 17.47 -1.75 -2.57
N LEU A 46 16.30 -1.33 -3.08
CA LEU A 46 15.07 -1.22 -2.29
C LEU A 46 14.57 -2.58 -1.79
N PHE A 47 14.90 -3.66 -2.51
CA PHE A 47 14.58 -5.03 -2.12
C PHE A 47 15.21 -5.47 -0.79
N ARG A 48 16.20 -4.72 -0.27
CA ARG A 48 16.80 -4.99 1.05
C ARG A 48 15.87 -4.69 2.23
N TYR A 49 14.83 -3.89 2.03
CA TYR A 49 14.00 -3.42 3.13
C TYR A 49 13.05 -4.52 3.61
N GLU A 50 12.84 -4.54 4.92
CA GLU A 50 11.84 -5.38 5.58
C GLU A 50 11.00 -4.49 6.51
N SER A 51 9.69 -4.71 6.53
CA SER A 51 8.77 -4.05 7.47
C SER A 51 8.23 -5.09 8.43
N LYS A 52 8.56 -4.96 9.71
CA LYS A 52 8.06 -5.82 10.78
C LYS A 52 7.23 -5.00 11.76
N VAL A 53 5.98 -5.39 11.92
CA VAL A 53 4.97 -4.68 12.70
C VAL A 53 4.32 -5.68 13.63
N ASN A 54 4.45 -5.47 14.93
CA ASN A 54 3.98 -6.43 15.95
C ASN A 54 2.57 -6.11 16.48
N GLU A 55 1.99 -4.99 16.05
CA GLU A 55 0.69 -4.49 16.50
C GLU A 55 -0.22 -4.23 15.30
N GLU A 56 -1.53 -4.32 15.53
CA GLU A 56 -2.51 -3.94 14.53
C GLU A 56 -2.41 -2.45 14.20
N THR A 57 -2.60 -2.10 12.93
CA THR A 57 -2.52 -0.70 12.50
C THR A 57 -3.59 -0.34 11.51
N ILE A 58 -3.98 0.93 11.50
CA ILE A 58 -5.02 1.47 10.62
C ILE A 58 -4.50 2.71 9.90
N ARG A 59 -4.79 2.86 8.60
CA ARG A 59 -4.47 4.07 7.82
C ARG A 59 -5.55 4.39 6.79
N ALA A 60 -5.69 5.68 6.51
CA ALA A 60 -6.63 6.18 5.51
C ALA A 60 -6.01 6.19 4.10
N TYR A 61 -6.80 5.78 3.11
CA TYR A 61 -6.47 5.86 1.67
C TYR A 61 -7.66 6.40 0.88
N SER A 62 -7.41 7.38 0.02
CA SER A 62 -8.44 7.98 -0.84
C SER A 62 -8.86 7.03 -1.95
N MET A 63 -10.16 7.02 -2.25
CA MET A 63 -10.71 6.28 -3.39
C MET A 63 -10.24 6.94 -4.68
N ALA A 64 -9.70 6.12 -5.58
CA ALA A 64 -9.30 6.53 -6.92
C ALA A 64 -10.42 6.35 -7.95
N ASN A 65 -11.35 5.42 -7.72
CA ASN A 65 -12.53 5.20 -8.56
C ASN A 65 -13.62 6.25 -8.30
N TYR A 66 -14.46 6.52 -9.30
CA TYR A 66 -15.61 7.41 -9.14
C TYR A 66 -16.85 6.64 -8.64
N PRO A 67 -17.85 7.31 -8.04
CA PRO A 67 -18.92 6.62 -7.30
C PRO A 67 -19.80 5.62 -8.07
N GLU A 68 -19.85 5.68 -9.42
CA GLU A 68 -20.64 4.74 -10.22
C GLU A 68 -19.82 3.52 -10.69
N GLU A 69 -18.54 3.42 -10.31
CA GLU A 69 -17.76 2.19 -10.43
C GLU A 69 -18.11 1.25 -9.28
N HIS A 70 -19.29 0.64 -9.41
CA HIS A 70 -19.88 -0.23 -8.40
C HIS A 70 -19.07 -1.52 -8.17
N GLY A 71 -19.12 -2.04 -6.95
CA GLY A 71 -18.53 -3.34 -6.57
C GLY A 71 -16.99 -3.37 -6.47
N ILE A 72 -16.31 -2.26 -6.77
CA ILE A 72 -14.85 -2.16 -6.65
C ILE A 72 -14.41 -0.96 -5.82
N ILE A 73 -13.30 -1.13 -5.12
CA ILE A 73 -12.53 -0.04 -4.52
C ILE A 73 -11.15 -0.04 -5.16
N MET A 74 -10.79 1.09 -5.75
CA MET A 74 -9.48 1.33 -6.34
C MET A 74 -8.72 2.34 -5.49
N LEU A 75 -7.46 2.02 -5.20
CA LEU A 75 -6.57 2.86 -4.38
C LEU A 75 -5.25 3.02 -5.11
N ASN A 76 -4.65 4.21 -4.99
CA ASN A 76 -3.30 4.46 -5.44
C ASN A 76 -2.41 4.59 -4.21
N VAL A 77 -1.62 3.55 -3.91
CA VAL A 77 -0.79 3.49 -2.71
C VAL A 77 0.67 3.63 -3.09
N ARG A 78 1.28 4.77 -2.77
CA ARG A 78 2.74 4.94 -2.89
C ARG A 78 3.43 4.12 -1.80
N ILE A 79 4.47 3.36 -2.18
CA ILE A 79 5.36 2.72 -1.22
C ILE A 79 6.16 3.79 -0.46
N ALA A 80 6.01 3.83 0.87
CA ALA A 80 6.74 4.77 1.73
C ALA A 80 8.08 4.17 2.15
N THR A 81 9.05 4.18 1.22
CA THR A 81 10.44 3.84 1.52
C THR A 81 11.04 4.82 2.53
N PRO A 82 12.09 4.42 3.27
CA PRO A 82 12.88 5.35 4.08
C PRO A 82 13.32 6.57 3.25
N PRO A 83 13.27 7.78 3.81
CA PRO A 83 13.59 8.98 3.07
C PRO A 83 15.07 8.98 2.65
N PRO A 84 15.43 9.51 1.47
CA PRO A 84 16.81 9.40 0.95
C PRO A 84 17.88 10.02 1.85
N ASN A 85 17.53 11.05 2.63
CA ASN A 85 18.42 11.70 3.58
C ASN A 85 18.51 10.98 4.94
N ASN A 86 17.72 9.92 5.16
CA ASN A 86 17.78 9.09 6.35
C ASN A 86 17.38 7.63 6.00
N PRO A 87 18.25 6.89 5.28
CA PRO A 87 17.89 5.60 4.67
C PRO A 87 17.78 4.43 5.66
N ASP A 88 18.26 4.59 6.89
CA ASP A 88 18.33 3.51 7.89
C ASP A 88 17.09 3.48 8.81
N VAL A 89 16.16 4.43 8.66
CA VAL A 89 14.90 4.39 9.42
C VAL A 89 13.97 3.29 8.91
N PRO A 90 13.04 2.80 9.74
CA PRO A 90 12.08 1.80 9.31
C PRO A 90 11.24 2.27 8.11
N PRO A 91 10.92 1.37 7.16
CA PRO A 91 9.99 1.65 6.08
C PRO A 91 8.56 1.88 6.59
N GLY A 92 7.70 2.43 5.74
CA GLY A 92 6.31 2.71 6.09
C GLY A 92 5.52 1.44 6.39
N ILE A 93 4.90 1.39 7.57
CA ILE A 93 4.13 0.25 8.11
C ILE A 93 3.06 -0.23 7.11
N MET A 94 2.04 0.58 6.85
CA MET A 94 0.88 0.15 6.07
C MET A 94 1.15 0.05 4.57
N SER A 95 1.94 0.98 4.00
CA SER A 95 2.28 0.90 2.58
C SER A 95 3.09 -0.37 2.28
N SER A 96 3.93 -0.84 3.20
CA SER A 96 4.67 -2.09 3.00
C SER A 96 3.74 -3.31 3.06
N TYR A 97 2.65 -3.27 3.83
CA TYR A 97 1.68 -4.36 3.89
C TYR A 97 0.79 -4.46 2.65
N ILE A 98 0.43 -3.32 2.06
CA ILE A 98 -0.48 -3.27 0.89
C ILE A 98 0.20 -3.73 -0.41
N TRP A 99 1.51 -3.51 -0.52
CA TRP A 99 2.29 -3.81 -1.73
C TRP A 99 2.56 -5.30 -1.91
#